data_AF-A0A256SUR1-F1
#
_entry.id   AF-A0A256SUR1-F1
#
_cell.length_a   1.000
_cell.length_b   1.000
_cell.length_c   1.000
_cell.angle_alpha   90.00
_cell.angle_beta   90.00
_cell.angle_gamma   90.00
#
_symmetry.space_group_name_H-M   'P 1'
#
loop_
_entity.id
_entity.type
_entity.pdbx_description
1 polymer ?
#
loop_
_entity_poly.entity_id
_entity_poly.type
_entity_poly.pdbx_seq_one_letter_code
_entity_poly.pdbx_strand_id
1 'polypeptide(L)' 'MNNEIICPYCGSNKAGKLSPAGDADKFLIVSFSTKRNAVTDSGCTIDLYGCASCHKVWMEDDSISVGK' A
#
# COMPACT_ATOMS: atom_id res chain seq x y z
N MET A 1 21.71 7.48 3.50
CA MET A 1 20.82 8.39 2.75
C MET A 1 19.44 8.24 3.36
N ASN A 2 18.84 9.30 3.89
CA ASN A 2 17.47 9.22 4.40
C ASN A 2 16.56 9.08 3.18
N ASN A 3 15.96 7.89 3.00
CA ASN A 3 14.89 7.69 2.02
C ASN A 3 13.64 8.43 2.54
N GLU A 4 13.65 9.76 2.43
CA GLU A 4 12.44 10.55 2.67
C GLU A 4 11.42 10.19 1.59
N ILE A 5 10.26 9.70 2.04
CA ILE A 5 9.13 9.41 1.17
C ILE A 5 8.43 10.73 0.87
N ILE A 6 8.31 11.07 -0.41
CA ILE A 6 7.62 12.28 -0.87
C ILE A 6 6.21 11.89 -1.31
N CYS A 7 5.19 12.63 -0.83
CA CYS A 7 3.82 12.40 -1.23
C CYS A 7 3.62 12.71 -2.72
N PRO A 8 3.19 11.73 -3.55
CA PRO A 8 3.04 11.93 -4.99
C PRO A 8 1.87 12.87 -5.35
N TYR A 9 0.96 13.14 -4.40
CA TYR A 9 -0.23 13.96 -4.62
C TYR A 9 -0.05 15.44 -4.27
N CYS A 10 0.81 15.76 -3.29
CA CYS A 10 0.96 17.14 -2.80
C CYS A 10 2.41 17.62 -2.65
N GLY A 11 3.40 16.77 -2.94
CA GLY A 11 4.83 17.10 -2.85
C GLY A 11 5.37 17.26 -1.43
N SER A 12 4.56 16.98 -0.39
CA SER A 12 5.02 17.08 1.01
C SER A 12 5.92 15.90 1.39
N ASN A 13 6.96 16.16 2.17
CA ASN A 13 7.80 15.14 2.81
C ASN A 13 7.21 14.58 4.13
N LYS A 14 5.98 14.98 4.49
CA LYS A 14 5.25 14.40 5.64
C LYS A 14 4.49 13.15 5.21
N ALA A 15 5.18 12.26 4.50
CA ALA A 15 4.67 10.99 4.04
C ALA A 15 5.47 9.84 4.66
N GLY A 16 4.82 8.69 4.81
CA GLY A 16 5.45 7.53 5.43
C GLY A 16 4.67 6.26 5.21
N LYS A 17 5.35 5.13 5.41
CA LYS A 17 4.76 3.80 5.36
C LYS A 17 3.81 3.62 6.55
N LEU A 18 2.61 3.12 6.28
CA LEU A 18 1.63 2.75 7.29
C LEU A 18 1.95 1.36 7.84
N SER A 19 1.81 1.19 9.14
CA SER A 19 1.93 -0.12 9.79
C SER A 19 0.56 -0.79 9.84
N PRO A 20 0.45 -2.10 9.57
CA PRO A 20 -0.75 -2.86 9.86
C PRO A 20 -1.10 -2.77 11.36
N ALA A 21 -2.38 -2.93 11.68
CA ALA A 21 -2.85 -2.83 13.06
C ALA A 21 -2.72 -4.18 13.80
N GLY A 22 -2.44 -4.12 15.11
CA GLY A 22 -2.43 -5.29 15.98
C GLY A 22 -1.26 -6.23 15.72
N ASP A 23 -1.57 -7.51 15.57
CA ASP A 23 -0.64 -8.62 15.29
C ASP A 23 -0.48 -8.91 13.79
N ALA A 24 -1.08 -8.09 12.92
CA ALA A 24 -0.92 -8.25 11.48
C ALA A 24 0.48 -7.82 11.02
N ASP A 25 1.11 -8.65 10.19
CA ASP A 25 2.46 -8.35 9.68
C ASP A 25 2.45 -7.55 8.37
N LYS A 26 1.39 -7.68 7.54
CA LYS A 26 1.31 -7.08 6.19
C LYS A 26 -0.12 -6.74 5.76
N PHE A 27 -0.25 -5.87 4.76
CA PHE A 27 -1.50 -5.64 4.03
C PHE A 27 -1.60 -6.56 2.81
N LEU A 28 -2.82 -7.03 2.51
CA LEU A 28 -3.10 -7.92 1.38
C LEU A 28 -4.26 -7.36 0.55
N ILE A 29 -4.06 -7.19 -0.76
CA ILE A 29 -5.16 -6.94 -1.70
C ILE A 29 -5.65 -8.28 -2.23
N VAL A 30 -6.95 -8.52 -2.05
CA VAL A 30 -7.66 -9.70 -2.57
C VAL A 30 -8.85 -9.25 -3.40
N SER A 31 -9.22 -10.05 -4.39
CA SER A 31 -10.46 -9.85 -5.12
C SER A 31 -11.63 -10.51 -4.38
N PHE A 32 -12.82 -9.92 -4.47
CA PHE A 32 -14.05 -10.54 -3.96
C PHE A 32 -14.93 -10.98 -5.12
N SER A 33 -15.29 -12.26 -5.16
CA SER A 33 -16.18 -12.82 -6.19
C SER A 33 -17.63 -12.73 -5.72
N THR A 34 -18.37 -11.75 -6.23
CA THR A 34 -19.81 -11.58 -5.92
C THR A 34 -20.67 -12.77 -6.37
N LYS A 35 -20.27 -13.46 -7.45
CA LYS A 35 -20.95 -14.68 -7.94
C LYS A 35 -20.88 -15.86 -6.97
N ARG A 36 -19.75 -15.99 -6.26
CA ARG A 36 -19.50 -17.08 -5.30
C ARG A 36 -19.68 -16.63 -3.84
N ASN A 37 -19.90 -15.34 -3.63
CA ASN A 37 -19.90 -14.69 -2.32
C ASN A 37 -18.66 -15.04 -1.48
N ALA A 38 -17.47 -15.02 -2.13
CA ALA A 38 -16.22 -15.48 -1.54
C ALA A 38 -15.03 -14.61 -1.95
N VAL A 39 -14.05 -14.48 -1.05
CA VAL A 39 -12.74 -13.88 -1.31
C VAL A 39 -11.92 -14.83 -2.20
N THR A 40 -11.16 -14.30 -3.16
CA THR A 40 -10.26 -15.10 -3.99
C THR A 40 -9.11 -15.65 -3.16
N ASP A 41 -8.71 -16.87 -3.46
CA ASP A 41 -7.59 -17.60 -2.86
C ASP A 41 -6.21 -17.02 -3.20
N SER A 42 -6.12 -16.21 -4.26
CA SER A 42 -4.92 -15.45 -4.62
C SER A 42 -5.07 -13.95 -4.32
N GLY A 43 -4.07 -13.37 -3.64
CA GLY A 43 -3.93 -11.93 -3.41
C GLY A 43 -2.48 -11.47 -3.57
N CYS A 44 -2.27 -10.15 -3.61
CA CYS A 44 -0.94 -9.55 -3.60
C CYS A 44 -0.67 -8.85 -2.26
N THR A 45 0.51 -9.07 -1.71
CA THR A 45 0.98 -8.31 -0.55
C THR A 45 1.34 -6.91 -1.01
N ILE A 46 0.95 -5.89 -0.26
CA ILE A 46 1.24 -4.49 -0.60
C ILE A 46 1.84 -3.74 0.57
N ASP A 47 2.54 -2.66 0.25
CA ASP A 47 2.89 -1.64 1.20
C ASP A 47 1.95 -0.45 1.06
N LEU A 48 1.40 0.00 2.20
CA LEU A 48 0.56 1.19 2.26
C LEU A 48 1.38 2.37 2.72
N TYR A 49 1.13 3.52 2.10
CA TYR A 49 1.75 4.79 2.43
C TYR A 49 0.68 5.85 2.66
N GLY A 50 0.92 6.75 3.60
CA GLY A 50 0.02 7.85 3.94
C GLY A 50 0.75 9.17 4.02
N CYS A 51 0.04 10.26 3.73
CA CYS A 51 0.56 11.63 3.91
C CYS A 51 -0.22 12.39 4.98
N ALA A 52 0.49 12.92 5.97
CA ALA A 52 -0.11 13.72 7.05
C ALA A 52 -0.53 15.14 6.60
N SER A 53 -0.06 15.61 5.44
CA SER A 53 -0.39 16.94 4.90
C SER A 53 -1.70 16.96 4.11
N CYS A 54 -1.91 15.99 3.22
CA CYS A 54 -3.09 15.92 2.36
C CYS A 54 -4.03 14.75 2.67
N HIS A 55 -3.68 13.91 3.64
CA HIS A 55 -4.45 12.74 4.10
C HIS A 55 -4.77 11.71 3.01
N LYS A 56 -4.03 11.73 1.89
CA LYS A 56 -4.12 10.69 0.86
C LYS A 56 -3.33 9.44 1.29
N VAL A 57 -3.87 8.29 0.92
CA VAL A 57 -3.25 6.97 1.10
C VAL A 57 -3.07 6.36 -0.29
N TRP A 58 -1.93 5.71 -0.51
CA TRP A 58 -1.65 4.97 -1.73
C TRP A 58 -0.94 3.66 -1.43
N MET A 59 -0.88 2.83 -2.46
CA MET A 59 -0.34 1.48 -2.41
C MET A 59 0.85 1.43 -3.35
N GLU A 60 1.96 0.89 -2.89
CA GLU A 60 3.08 0.54 -3.76
C GLU A 60 3.31 -0.97 -3.65
N ASP A 61 3.58 -1.58 -4.81
CA ASP A 61 4.02 -2.96 -4.92
C ASP A 61 5.47 -2.92 -5.42
N ASP A 62 6.40 -2.90 -4.46
CA ASP A 62 7.84 -2.88 -4.73
C ASP A 62 8.33 -4.16 -5.43
N SER A 63 7.48 -5.19 -5.59
CA SER A 63 7.83 -6.43 -6.30
C SER A 63 7.63 -6.35 -7.82
N ILE A 64 6.89 -5.36 -8.32
CA ILE A 64 6.70 -5.16 -9.77
C ILE A 64 7.88 -4.37 -10.34
N SER A 65 8.99 -5.06 -10.61
CA SER A 65 10.07 -4.52 -11.42
C SER A 65 9.74 -4.69 -12.90
N VAL A 66 9.42 -3.60 -13.60
CA VAL A 66 9.47 -3.59 -15.07
C VAL A 66 10.95 -3.67 -15.44
N GLY A 67 11.39 -4.81 -15.99
CA GLY A 67 12.77 -5.00 -16.44
C GLY A 67 13.18 -3.85 -17.35
N LYS A 68 14.41 -3.34 -17.14
CA LYS A 68 15.03 -2.34 -18.02
C LYS A 68 15.17 -2.86 -19.45
#